data_AF-A0A972V9K6-F1
#
_entry.id   AF-A0A972V9K6-F1
#
_cell.length_a   1.000
_cell.length_b   1.000
_cell.length_c   1.000
_cell.angle_alpha   90.00
_cell.angle_beta   90.00
_cell.angle_gamma   90.00
#
_symmetry.space_group_name_H-M   'P 1'
#
loop_
_entity.id
_entity.type
_entity.pdbx_description
1 polymer ?
#
loop_
_entity_poly.entity_id
_entity_poly.type
_entity_poly.pdbx_seq_one_letter_code
_entity_poly.pdbx_strand_id
1 'polypeptide(L)'
;GQGEMHLQIAIDRLNNRYGLGIVTQPPGVPYKEAIRKSITQRSKFKRQTGGHGQFGDVVLDIKPLPRGSGFQFSDTIKGGTVPKQYIPSVEAGVKDYLVKGPLGFPVVDVAVTLTDGSFHTVDSSDLAFRTAGRMAMSEAMPQCGSVILEPVLNVEITIPSEYTSKANSVISSRRGQILGFDPKEGWAGWDVVHAHMPQSEVHDLIIDLRSLSHGVSTFTWEFDHLSELVGKEADQVLAAARSDDTGH
;
A
#
# COMPACT_ATOMS: atom_id res chain seq x y z
N GLY A 1 -11.54 7.11 -17.16
CA GLY A 1 -12.41 7.91 -18.04
C GLY A 1 -11.66 9.15 -18.50
N GLN A 2 -12.12 9.85 -19.54
CA GLN A 2 -11.47 11.07 -20.05
C GLN A 2 -11.75 12.33 -19.19
N GLY A 3 -11.85 12.16 -17.87
CA GLY A 3 -12.23 13.20 -16.92
C GLY A 3 -13.61 13.03 -16.30
N GLU A 4 -13.89 13.88 -15.33
CA GLU A 4 -15.08 13.87 -14.46
C GLU A 4 -16.39 13.99 -15.25
N MET A 5 -16.46 14.87 -16.25
CA MET A 5 -17.65 15.04 -17.10
C MET A 5 -18.00 13.78 -17.90
N HIS A 6 -17.00 13.05 -18.41
CA HIS A 6 -17.24 11.79 -19.12
C HIS A 6 -17.78 10.72 -18.14
N LEU A 7 -17.26 10.69 -16.92
CA LEU A 7 -17.76 9.79 -15.87
C LEU A 7 -19.22 10.13 -15.50
N GLN A 8 -19.53 11.42 -15.33
CA GLN A 8 -20.87 11.89 -15.01
C GLN A 8 -21.88 11.53 -16.10
N ILE A 9 -21.53 11.74 -17.37
CA ILE A 9 -22.40 11.37 -18.50
C ILE A 9 -22.63 9.85 -18.53
N ALA A 10 -21.61 9.05 -18.22
CA ALA A 10 -21.76 7.60 -18.16
C ALA A 10 -22.70 7.17 -17.02
N ILE A 11 -22.55 7.76 -15.83
CA ILE A 11 -23.42 7.52 -14.67
C ILE A 11 -24.86 7.96 -14.95
N ASP A 12 -25.05 9.15 -15.51
CA ASP A 12 -26.37 9.67 -15.87
C ASP A 12 -27.05 8.79 -16.92
N ARG A 13 -26.29 8.25 -17.88
CA ARG A 13 -26.81 7.30 -18.86
C ARG A 13 -27.25 5.99 -18.20
N LEU A 14 -26.51 5.52 -17.19
CA LEU A 14 -26.85 4.30 -16.45
C LEU A 14 -28.11 4.50 -15.59
N ASN A 15 -28.19 5.62 -14.86
CA ASN A 15 -29.35 5.99 -14.06
C ASN A 15 -30.60 6.17 -14.94
N ASN A 16 -30.52 7.02 -15.97
CA ASN A 16 -31.71 7.46 -16.72
C ASN A 16 -32.17 6.45 -17.78
N ARG A 17 -31.25 5.73 -18.45
CA ARG A 17 -31.63 4.78 -19.51
C ARG A 17 -31.93 3.39 -18.97
N TYR A 18 -31.28 2.96 -17.90
CA TYR A 18 -31.39 1.60 -17.39
C TYR A 18 -32.00 1.52 -15.98
N GLY A 19 -32.31 2.65 -15.35
CA GLY A 19 -32.95 2.68 -14.01
C GLY A 19 -32.05 2.14 -12.90
N LEU A 20 -30.73 2.09 -13.12
CA LEU A 20 -29.78 1.54 -12.16
C LEU A 20 -29.33 2.64 -11.20
N GLY A 21 -29.72 2.56 -9.93
CA GLY A 21 -29.22 3.47 -8.89
C GLY A 21 -27.75 3.19 -8.59
N ILE A 22 -26.86 4.05 -9.11
CA ILE A 22 -25.41 3.90 -8.93
C ILE A 22 -24.93 4.81 -7.80
N VAL A 23 -24.24 4.21 -6.83
CA VAL A 23 -23.45 4.93 -5.82
C VAL A 23 -22.01 4.97 -6.30
N THR A 24 -21.43 6.17 -6.40
CA THR A 24 -20.03 6.36 -6.78
C THR A 24 -19.23 6.93 -5.62
N GLN A 25 -17.98 6.53 -5.53
CA GLN A 25 -17.00 7.07 -4.58
C GLN A 25 -15.69 7.37 -5.31
N PRO A 26 -14.93 8.38 -4.88
CA PRO A 26 -13.59 8.62 -5.40
C PRO A 26 -12.72 7.36 -5.25
N PRO A 27 -11.83 7.06 -6.21
CA PRO A 27 -10.88 5.98 -6.04
C PRO A 27 -9.97 6.27 -4.84
N GLY A 28 -9.91 5.33 -3.90
CA GLY A 28 -9.06 5.46 -2.72
C GLY A 28 -7.56 5.47 -3.10
N VAL A 29 -6.77 6.15 -2.28
CA VAL A 29 -5.30 6.13 -2.41
C VAL A 29 -4.78 4.80 -1.84
N PRO A 30 -3.95 4.06 -2.58
CA PRO A 30 -3.48 2.74 -2.17
C PRO A 30 -2.33 2.83 -1.15
N TYR A 31 -2.58 3.44 0.00
CA TYR A 31 -1.65 3.49 1.12
C TYR A 31 -1.16 2.08 1.51
N LYS A 32 0.08 2.01 1.96
CA LYS A 32 0.73 0.79 2.45
C LYS A 32 1.26 1.02 3.85
N GLU A 33 1.73 -0.03 4.48
CA GLU A 33 2.51 0.09 5.71
C GLU A 33 3.79 -0.73 5.64
N ALA A 34 4.77 -0.35 6.44
CA ALA A 34 6.02 -1.08 6.59
C ALA A 34 6.54 -0.93 8.03
N ILE A 35 7.64 -1.60 8.35
CA ILE A 35 8.23 -1.59 9.69
C ILE A 35 9.58 -0.86 9.72
N ARG A 36 10.01 -0.44 10.92
CA ARG A 36 11.34 0.18 11.13
C ARG A 36 12.30 -0.69 11.92
N LYS A 37 11.77 -1.60 12.76
CA LYS A 37 12.56 -2.42 13.68
C LYS A 37 12.42 -3.89 13.36
N SER A 38 13.52 -4.60 13.53
CA SER A 38 13.56 -6.05 13.48
C SER A 38 13.06 -6.67 14.78
N ILE A 39 12.44 -7.85 14.72
CA ILE A 39 12.04 -8.62 15.89
C ILE A 39 12.09 -10.11 15.59
N THR A 40 12.41 -10.91 16.61
CA THR A 40 12.23 -12.36 16.58
C THR A 40 11.02 -12.73 17.43
N GLN A 41 10.04 -13.40 16.84
CA GLN A 41 8.80 -13.78 17.50
C GLN A 41 8.59 -15.30 17.42
N ARG A 42 8.36 -15.93 18.58
CA ARG A 42 7.89 -17.31 18.65
C ARG A 42 6.39 -17.32 18.89
N SER A 43 5.64 -18.02 18.06
CA SER A 43 4.21 -18.25 18.28
C SER A 43 3.86 -19.72 18.15
N LYS A 44 3.04 -20.17 19.10
CA LYS A 44 2.61 -21.55 19.23
C LYS A 44 1.10 -21.62 19.20
N PHE A 45 0.58 -22.20 18.13
CA PHE A 45 -0.82 -22.55 18.00
C PHE A 45 -1.05 -23.97 18.51
N LYS A 46 -1.84 -24.10 19.58
CA LYS A 46 -2.30 -25.38 20.10
C LYS A 46 -3.81 -25.32 20.34
N ARG A 47 -4.58 -26.14 19.63
CA ARG A 47 -6.01 -26.30 19.87
C ARG A 47 -6.36 -27.77 19.98
N GLN A 48 -7.09 -28.13 21.03
CA GLN A 48 -7.60 -29.49 21.23
C GLN A 48 -9.12 -29.43 21.17
N THR A 49 -9.68 -29.67 19.99
CA THR A 49 -11.10 -30.02 19.86
C THR A 49 -11.25 -31.52 20.14
N GLY A 50 -12.41 -32.00 20.60
CA GLY A 50 -12.63 -33.40 21.01
C GLY A 50 -12.33 -34.53 20.00
N GLY A 51 -11.74 -34.21 18.85
CA GLY A 51 -11.15 -35.13 17.86
C GLY A 51 -9.64 -34.86 17.66
N HIS A 52 -9.16 -34.75 16.41
CA HIS A 52 -7.76 -34.46 16.09
C HIS A 52 -7.32 -33.09 16.66
N GLY A 53 -6.14 -33.05 17.28
CA GLY A 53 -5.53 -31.81 17.75
C GLY A 53 -4.97 -30.99 16.60
N GLN A 54 -4.74 -29.70 16.87
CA GLN A 54 -3.98 -28.81 15.99
C GLN A 54 -2.76 -28.30 16.74
N PHE A 55 -1.58 -28.46 16.13
CA PHE A 55 -0.31 -28.03 16.68
C PHE A 55 0.59 -27.41 15.60
N GLY A 56 1.00 -26.16 15.80
CA GLY A 56 2.05 -25.51 15.02
C GLY A 56 2.84 -24.57 15.91
N ASP A 57 4.16 -24.60 15.81
CA ASP A 57 5.06 -23.74 16.59
C ASP A 57 6.17 -23.24 15.67
N VAL A 58 6.29 -21.92 15.55
CA VAL A 58 7.21 -21.26 14.63
C VAL A 58 7.95 -20.15 15.34
N VAL A 59 9.21 -19.95 14.96
CA VAL A 59 10.03 -18.81 15.33
C VAL A 59 10.38 -18.05 14.06
N LEU A 60 9.86 -16.82 13.95
CA LEU A 60 10.08 -15.95 12.80
C LEU A 60 11.01 -14.81 13.19
N ASP A 61 12.02 -14.58 12.37
CA ASP A 61 12.82 -13.35 12.38
C ASP A 61 12.26 -12.41 11.31
N ILE A 62 11.74 -11.26 11.74
CA ILE A 62 11.02 -10.30 10.91
C ILE A 62 11.85 -9.03 10.85
N LYS A 63 12.18 -8.57 9.63
CA LYS A 63 13.10 -7.46 9.40
C LYS A 63 12.59 -6.50 8.33
N PRO A 64 12.80 -5.18 8.47
CA PRO A 64 12.53 -4.24 7.40
C PRO A 64 13.45 -4.51 6.20
N LEU A 65 12.93 -4.27 5.00
CA LEU A 65 13.71 -4.21 3.78
C LEU A 65 13.78 -2.78 3.24
N PRO A 66 14.75 -2.48 2.35
CA PRO A 66 14.73 -1.24 1.58
C PRO A 66 13.41 -1.05 0.84
N ARG A 67 13.00 0.20 0.65
CA ARG A 67 11.76 0.55 -0.06
C ARG A 67 11.73 -0.06 -1.47
N GLY A 68 10.59 -0.63 -1.85
CA GLY A 68 10.40 -1.28 -3.15
C GLY A 68 10.92 -2.73 -3.22
N SER A 69 11.45 -3.28 -2.12
CA SER A 69 11.90 -4.67 -2.07
C SER A 69 10.75 -5.68 -1.99
N GLY A 70 9.55 -5.23 -1.63
CA GLY A 70 8.37 -6.09 -1.52
C GLY A 70 8.46 -7.06 -0.34
N PHE A 71 7.93 -8.26 -0.52
CA PHE A 71 7.93 -9.31 0.51
C PHE A 71 8.95 -10.40 0.17
N GLN A 72 9.76 -10.79 1.16
CA GLN A 72 10.71 -11.89 1.03
C GLN A 72 10.51 -12.89 2.16
N PHE A 73 10.38 -14.18 1.79
CA PHE A 73 10.31 -15.28 2.75
C PHE A 73 11.50 -16.22 2.56
N SER A 74 12.09 -16.66 3.67
CA SER A 74 13.17 -17.64 3.67
C SER A 74 13.09 -18.53 4.92
N ASP A 75 13.85 -19.62 4.94
CA ASP A 75 14.00 -20.46 6.13
C ASP A 75 15.47 -20.80 6.38
N THR A 76 15.83 -20.96 7.66
CA THR A 76 17.14 -21.43 8.10
C THR A 76 17.00 -22.63 9.04
N ILE A 77 15.94 -23.43 8.86
CA ILE A 77 15.61 -24.54 9.75
C ILE A 77 16.75 -25.56 9.76
N LYS A 78 17.26 -25.87 10.95
CA LYS A 78 18.28 -26.91 11.18
C LYS A 78 17.64 -28.13 11.85
N GLY A 79 18.13 -29.32 11.50
CA GLY A 79 17.74 -30.56 12.19
C GLY A 79 16.28 -30.99 12.01
N GLY A 80 15.49 -30.33 11.17
CA GLY A 80 14.10 -30.71 10.89
C GLY A 80 13.12 -30.40 12.02
N THR A 81 13.40 -29.38 12.86
CA THR A 81 12.49 -28.94 13.93
C THR A 81 11.12 -28.50 13.40
N VAL A 82 11.08 -28.04 12.14
CA VAL A 82 9.86 -27.91 11.34
C VAL A 82 10.01 -28.78 10.08
N PRO A 83 9.10 -29.74 9.82
CA PRO A 83 9.10 -30.52 8.58
C PRO A 83 8.98 -29.65 7.33
N LYS A 84 9.81 -29.91 6.31
CA LYS A 84 9.86 -29.11 5.07
C LYS A 84 8.51 -28.94 4.38
N GLN A 85 7.64 -29.94 4.47
CA GLN A 85 6.28 -29.91 3.91
C GLN A 85 5.40 -28.79 4.49
N TYR A 86 5.67 -28.33 5.72
CA TYR A 86 4.88 -27.29 6.38
C TYR A 86 5.43 -25.88 6.19
N ILE A 87 6.65 -25.72 5.65
CA ILE A 87 7.27 -24.40 5.41
C ILE A 87 6.41 -23.54 4.46
N PRO A 88 5.86 -24.05 3.33
CA PRO A 88 4.96 -23.29 2.48
C PRO A 88 3.69 -22.84 3.21
N SER A 89 3.22 -23.63 4.18
CA SER A 89 2.05 -23.29 4.99
C SER A 89 2.35 -22.15 5.96
N VAL A 90 3.55 -22.10 6.54
CA VAL A 90 4.01 -20.94 7.33
C VAL A 90 4.08 -19.68 6.46
N GLU A 91 4.69 -19.77 5.27
CA GLU A 91 4.76 -18.65 4.32
C GLU A 91 3.36 -18.14 3.93
N ALA A 92 2.42 -19.03 3.65
CA ALA A 92 1.03 -18.67 3.36
C ALA A 92 0.39 -17.92 4.53
N GLY A 93 0.64 -18.35 5.77
CA GLY A 93 0.15 -17.68 6.97
C GLY A 93 0.72 -16.28 7.16
N VAL A 94 2.01 -16.11 6.84
CA VAL A 94 2.66 -14.80 6.79
C VAL A 94 1.99 -13.93 5.73
N LYS A 95 1.82 -14.42 4.49
CA LYS A 95 1.17 -13.67 3.40
C LYS A 95 -0.26 -13.26 3.74
N ASP A 96 -1.03 -14.12 4.41
CA ASP A 96 -2.38 -13.79 4.87
C ASP A 96 -2.39 -12.57 5.81
N TYR A 97 -1.36 -12.45 6.65
CA TYR A 97 -1.23 -11.30 7.54
C TYR A 97 -0.89 -10.02 6.77
N LEU A 98 -0.01 -10.10 5.77
CA LEU A 98 0.48 -8.93 5.03
C LEU A 98 -0.63 -8.20 4.25
N VAL A 99 -1.79 -8.80 4.07
CA VAL A 99 -2.95 -8.14 3.43
C VAL A 99 -3.45 -6.95 4.26
N LYS A 100 -3.38 -7.03 5.59
CA LYS A 100 -3.84 -5.98 6.52
C LYS A 100 -3.03 -6.03 7.80
N GLY A 101 -2.07 -5.11 7.94
CA GLY A 101 -1.24 -4.97 9.13
C GLY A 101 -1.87 -4.11 10.22
N PRO A 102 -1.12 -3.76 11.28
CA PRO A 102 -1.63 -3.03 12.43
C PRO A 102 -2.19 -1.63 12.14
N LEU A 103 -1.78 -0.98 11.06
CA LEU A 103 -2.32 0.34 10.68
C LEU A 103 -3.55 0.20 9.77
N GLY A 104 -3.95 -1.02 9.42
CA GLY A 104 -5.09 -1.31 8.57
C GLY A 104 -4.76 -1.38 7.08
N PHE A 105 -3.48 -1.31 6.71
CA PHE A 105 -3.04 -1.29 5.32
C PHE A 105 -2.21 -2.54 4.94
N PRO A 106 -2.06 -2.84 3.65
CA PRO A 106 -1.17 -3.92 3.23
C PRO A 106 0.29 -3.62 3.59
N VAL A 107 0.96 -4.62 4.18
CA VAL A 107 2.34 -4.56 4.63
C VAL A 107 3.28 -4.85 3.46
N VAL A 108 4.29 -4.00 3.27
CA VAL A 108 5.33 -4.13 2.24
C VAL A 108 6.73 -3.95 2.83
N ASP A 109 7.75 -4.25 2.02
CA ASP A 109 9.17 -4.09 2.36
C ASP A 109 9.56 -4.81 3.66
N VAL A 110 9.22 -6.10 3.73
CA VAL A 110 9.48 -6.94 4.90
C VAL A 110 10.08 -8.28 4.48
N ALA A 111 11.13 -8.68 5.21
CA ALA A 111 11.70 -10.01 5.14
C ALA A 111 11.27 -10.82 6.36
N VAL A 112 10.84 -12.05 6.14
CA VAL A 112 10.45 -13.00 7.19
C VAL A 112 11.23 -14.29 7.02
N THR A 113 12.06 -14.62 8.00
CA THR A 113 12.85 -15.85 8.02
C THR A 113 12.32 -16.80 9.06
N LEU A 114 11.92 -18.01 8.67
CA LEU A 114 11.60 -19.10 9.59
C LEU A 114 12.90 -19.70 10.14
N THR A 115 13.19 -19.44 11.41
CA THR A 115 14.50 -19.77 12.03
C THR A 115 14.45 -21.02 12.90
N ASP A 116 13.33 -21.28 13.55
CA ASP A 116 13.12 -22.46 14.41
C ASP A 116 11.62 -22.76 14.56
N GLY A 117 11.28 -23.81 15.30
CA GLY A 117 9.91 -24.18 15.61
C GLY A 117 9.81 -25.55 16.27
N SER A 118 8.60 -26.08 16.36
CA SER A 118 8.39 -27.48 16.72
C SER A 118 7.12 -28.02 16.06
N PHE A 119 7.03 -29.36 15.99
CA PHE A 119 5.85 -30.04 15.49
C PHE A 119 5.42 -31.17 16.42
N HIS A 120 4.18 -31.62 16.27
CA HIS A 120 3.65 -32.81 16.92
C HIS A 120 3.31 -33.84 15.84
N THR A 121 3.71 -35.10 16.03
CA THR A 121 3.60 -36.14 14.99
C THR A 121 2.17 -36.42 14.54
N VAL A 122 1.19 -36.23 15.44
CA VAL A 122 -0.23 -36.52 15.17
C VAL A 122 -1.07 -35.26 14.99
N ASP A 123 -0.72 -34.17 15.69
CA ASP A 123 -1.57 -32.97 15.75
C ASP A 123 -1.09 -31.85 14.82
N SER A 124 0.10 -31.97 14.22
CA SER A 124 0.56 -30.98 13.25
C SER A 124 -0.09 -31.17 11.88
N SER A 125 -0.50 -30.05 11.29
CA SER A 125 -1.14 -29.98 9.98
C SER A 125 -0.80 -28.65 9.30
N ASP A 126 -1.01 -28.57 7.99
CA ASP A 126 -0.82 -27.35 7.20
C ASP A 126 -1.59 -26.16 7.77
N LEU A 127 -2.86 -26.38 8.13
CA LEU A 127 -3.69 -25.34 8.73
C LEU A 127 -3.12 -24.84 10.06
N ALA A 128 -2.54 -25.73 10.88
CA ALA A 128 -1.94 -25.35 12.16
C ALA A 128 -0.69 -24.47 11.95
N PHE A 129 0.18 -24.82 11.01
CA PHE A 129 1.38 -24.03 10.69
C PHE A 129 1.06 -22.70 9.97
N ARG A 130 0.05 -22.68 9.10
CA ARG A 130 -0.48 -21.43 8.52
C ARG A 130 -1.03 -20.49 9.58
N THR A 131 -1.79 -21.05 10.53
CA THR A 131 -2.32 -20.28 11.66
C THR A 131 -1.20 -19.75 12.55
N ALA A 132 -0.22 -20.59 12.89
CA ALA A 132 0.94 -20.19 13.70
C ALA A 132 1.77 -19.08 13.03
N GLY A 133 2.00 -19.17 11.71
CA GLY A 133 2.68 -18.12 10.94
C GLY A 133 1.94 -16.78 10.98
N ARG A 134 0.61 -16.80 10.78
CA ARG A 134 -0.23 -15.60 10.89
C ARG A 134 -0.24 -15.02 12.31
N MET A 135 -0.32 -15.87 13.33
CA MET A 135 -0.28 -15.45 14.74
C MET A 135 1.06 -14.80 15.09
N ALA A 136 2.18 -15.39 14.66
CA ALA A 136 3.51 -14.82 14.87
C ALA A 136 3.62 -13.41 14.30
N MET A 137 3.13 -13.17 13.08
CA MET A 137 3.09 -11.82 12.51
C MET A 137 2.20 -10.88 13.32
N SER A 138 1.02 -11.34 13.76
CA SER A 138 0.08 -10.52 14.54
C SER A 138 0.63 -10.10 15.90
N GLU A 139 1.44 -10.95 16.54
CA GLU A 139 2.07 -10.66 17.83
C GLU A 139 3.31 -9.75 17.65
N ALA A 140 4.05 -9.94 16.56
CA ALA A 140 5.31 -9.24 16.29
C ALA A 140 5.12 -7.81 15.78
N MET A 141 4.28 -7.63 14.77
CA MET A 141 4.20 -6.40 13.97
C MET A 141 3.88 -5.12 14.77
N PRO A 142 3.02 -5.14 15.82
CA PRO A 142 2.80 -3.97 16.67
C PRO A 142 4.07 -3.46 17.37
N GLN A 143 5.08 -4.32 17.55
CA GLN A 143 6.33 -4.00 18.23
C GLN A 143 7.42 -3.49 17.27
N CYS A 144 7.20 -3.60 15.95
CA CYS A 144 8.18 -3.26 14.92
C CYS A 144 8.20 -1.77 14.53
N GLY A 145 7.34 -0.95 15.14
CA GLY A 145 7.24 0.48 14.85
C GLY A 145 6.72 0.75 13.44
N SER A 146 5.53 0.23 13.11
CA SER A 146 4.92 0.38 11.79
C SER A 146 4.74 1.85 11.38
N VAL A 147 4.88 2.07 10.07
CA VAL A 147 4.71 3.37 9.40
C VAL A 147 3.73 3.23 8.27
N ILE A 148 2.99 4.31 8.02
CA ILE A 148 2.19 4.44 6.83
C ILE A 148 3.04 4.98 5.67
N LEU A 149 2.80 4.46 4.48
CA LEU A 149 3.45 4.86 3.25
C LEU A 149 2.40 5.37 2.26
N GLU A 150 2.71 6.49 1.62
CA GLU A 150 1.93 7.03 0.52
C GLU A 150 2.63 6.78 -0.83
N PRO A 151 1.86 6.51 -1.89
CA PRO A 151 2.41 6.44 -3.24
C PRO A 151 2.75 7.84 -3.76
N VAL A 152 3.99 8.00 -4.19
CA VAL A 152 4.50 9.17 -4.90
C VAL A 152 4.51 8.86 -6.39
N LEU A 153 3.98 9.80 -7.17
CA LEU A 153 3.88 9.71 -8.61
C LEU A 153 4.95 10.58 -9.27
N ASN A 154 5.53 10.09 -10.36
CA ASN A 154 6.20 10.93 -11.33
C ASN A 154 5.12 11.58 -12.21
N VAL A 155 5.06 12.91 -12.20
CA VAL A 155 4.02 13.70 -12.87
C VAL A 155 4.67 14.60 -13.91
N GLU A 156 4.15 14.53 -15.14
CA GLU A 156 4.57 15.40 -16.24
C GLU A 156 3.42 16.32 -16.62
N ILE A 157 3.61 17.63 -16.42
CA ILE A 157 2.59 18.64 -16.69
C ILE A 157 2.99 19.41 -17.96
N THR A 158 2.17 19.28 -18.99
CA THR A 158 2.29 20.08 -20.22
C THR A 158 1.47 21.37 -20.08
N ILE A 159 2.12 22.53 -20.22
CA ILE A 159 1.55 23.85 -19.92
C ILE A 159 2.16 24.94 -20.81
N PRO A 160 1.42 26.00 -21.21
CA PRO A 160 2.03 27.16 -21.86
C PRO A 160 3.09 27.82 -20.97
N SER A 161 4.25 28.19 -21.53
CA SER A 161 5.42 28.64 -20.77
C SER A 161 5.13 29.89 -19.90
N GLU A 162 4.16 30.72 -20.30
CA GLU A 162 3.73 31.89 -19.52
C GLU A 162 3.08 31.53 -18.16
N TYR A 163 2.62 30.30 -17.99
CA TYR A 163 1.96 29.81 -16.78
C TYR A 163 2.84 28.88 -15.93
N THR A 164 4.05 28.53 -16.37
CA THR A 164 4.96 27.59 -15.69
C THR A 164 5.21 27.97 -14.23
N SER A 165 5.47 29.26 -13.95
CA SER A 165 5.67 29.74 -12.57
C SER A 165 4.43 29.56 -11.68
N LYS A 166 3.22 29.70 -12.24
CA LYS A 166 1.97 29.47 -11.51
C LYS A 166 1.75 27.99 -11.25
N ALA A 167 2.03 27.12 -12.23
CA ALA A 167 1.97 25.67 -12.03
C ALA A 167 2.93 25.20 -10.94
N ASN A 168 4.16 25.72 -10.92
CA ASN A 168 5.12 25.44 -9.84
C ASN A 168 4.55 25.79 -8.47
N SER A 169 3.87 26.93 -8.35
CA SER A 169 3.21 27.35 -7.11
C SER A 169 2.10 26.36 -6.69
N VAL A 170 1.29 25.88 -7.64
CA VAL A 170 0.25 24.87 -7.39
C VAL A 170 0.86 23.56 -6.91
N ILE A 171 1.88 23.06 -7.61
CA ILE A 171 2.60 21.82 -7.25
C ILE A 171 3.14 21.91 -5.83
N SER A 172 3.84 23.00 -5.48
CA SER A 172 4.39 23.20 -4.15
C SER A 172 3.32 23.30 -3.06
N SER A 173 2.18 23.94 -3.34
CA SER A 173 1.06 23.98 -2.39
C SER A 173 0.44 22.61 -2.10
N ARG A 174 0.64 21.67 -3.03
CA ARG A 174 0.14 20.29 -3.02
C ARG A 174 1.22 19.27 -2.66
N ARG A 175 2.17 19.66 -1.80
CA ARG A 175 3.30 18.81 -1.33
C ARG A 175 4.16 18.22 -2.46
N GLY A 176 4.09 18.79 -3.67
CA GLY A 176 4.85 18.34 -4.81
C GLY A 176 6.27 18.87 -4.80
N GLN A 177 7.22 18.01 -5.17
CA GLN A 177 8.61 18.36 -5.38
C GLN A 177 8.86 18.54 -6.88
N ILE A 178 9.22 19.75 -7.28
CA ILE A 178 9.58 20.05 -8.67
C ILE A 178 10.99 19.51 -8.93
N LEU A 179 11.13 18.73 -10.01
CA LEU A 179 12.42 18.19 -10.47
C LEU A 179 13.07 19.12 -11.50
N GLY A 180 12.26 19.79 -12.31
CA GLY A 180 12.70 20.67 -13.37
C GLY A 180 11.58 20.94 -14.38
N PHE A 181 11.92 21.65 -15.44
CA PHE A 181 11.04 21.83 -16.58
C PHE A 181 11.88 22.10 -17.83
N ASP A 182 11.37 21.67 -18.98
CA ASP A 182 12.01 21.81 -20.28
C ASP A 182 10.98 22.25 -21.34
N PRO A 183 11.39 22.93 -22.43
CA PRO A 183 10.49 23.23 -23.53
C PRO A 183 9.91 21.96 -24.13
N LYS A 184 8.60 21.95 -24.41
CA LYS A 184 7.94 20.82 -25.06
C LYS A 184 8.36 20.72 -26.52
N GLU A 185 8.95 19.59 -26.89
CA GLU A 185 9.38 19.33 -28.25
C GLU A 185 8.22 19.47 -29.25
N GLY A 186 8.44 20.24 -30.32
CA GLY A 186 7.45 20.49 -31.37
C GLY A 186 6.33 21.46 -31.01
N TRP A 187 6.33 22.04 -29.80
CA TRP A 187 5.28 22.95 -29.33
C TRP A 187 5.88 24.28 -28.88
N ALA A 188 5.86 25.28 -29.76
CA ALA A 188 6.43 26.60 -29.47
C ALA A 188 5.66 27.29 -28.32
N GLY A 189 6.38 27.74 -27.29
CA GLY A 189 5.81 28.44 -26.14
C GLY A 189 5.13 27.53 -25.11
N TRP A 190 5.50 26.25 -25.08
CA TRP A 190 5.03 25.28 -24.10
C TRP A 190 6.20 24.65 -23.34
N ASP A 191 5.97 24.38 -22.07
CA ASP A 191 6.90 23.68 -21.19
C ASP A 191 6.29 22.34 -20.75
N VAL A 192 7.16 21.39 -20.40
CA VAL A 192 6.85 20.20 -19.63
C VAL A 192 7.50 20.35 -18.26
N VAL A 193 6.70 20.40 -17.20
CA VAL A 193 7.17 20.44 -15.81
C VAL A 193 7.19 19.02 -15.26
N HIS A 194 8.32 18.61 -14.72
CA HIS A 194 8.51 17.31 -14.08
C HIS A 194 8.45 17.48 -12.57
N ALA A 195 7.62 16.69 -11.89
CA ALA A 195 7.46 16.74 -10.45
C ALA A 195 7.17 15.37 -9.83
N HIS A 196 7.63 15.18 -8.60
CA HIS A 196 7.15 14.11 -7.73
C HIS A 196 5.99 14.64 -6.90
N MET A 197 4.83 13.97 -6.95
CA MET A 197 3.65 14.38 -6.20
C MET A 197 2.98 13.19 -5.51
N PRO A 198 2.51 13.32 -4.26
CA PRO A 198 1.69 12.29 -3.63
C PRO A 198 0.40 12.04 -4.42
N GLN A 199 0.01 10.78 -4.62
CA GLN A 199 -1.19 10.44 -5.39
C GLN A 199 -2.46 11.08 -4.81
N SER A 200 -2.53 11.29 -3.49
CA SER A 200 -3.64 11.96 -2.82
C SER A 200 -3.85 13.41 -3.29
N GLU A 201 -2.81 14.04 -3.82
CA GLU A 201 -2.79 15.45 -4.23
C GLU A 201 -3.05 15.64 -5.73
N VAL A 202 -3.05 14.54 -6.50
CA VAL A 202 -3.11 14.56 -7.97
C VAL A 202 -4.52 14.47 -8.52
N HIS A 203 -5.49 13.96 -7.75
CA HIS A 203 -6.87 13.76 -8.22
C HIS A 203 -7.50 15.02 -8.81
N ASP A 204 -7.39 16.14 -8.08
CA ASP A 204 -7.98 17.43 -8.46
C ASP A 204 -6.99 18.37 -9.15
N LEU A 205 -5.76 17.91 -9.41
CA LEU A 205 -4.71 18.73 -10.02
C LEU A 205 -5.15 19.30 -11.38
N ILE A 206 -5.93 18.53 -12.16
CA ILE A 206 -6.40 18.98 -13.48
C ILE A 206 -7.29 20.22 -13.40
N ILE A 207 -8.04 20.38 -12.30
CA ILE A 207 -8.97 21.50 -12.11
C ILE A 207 -8.17 22.79 -11.97
N ASP A 208 -7.15 22.79 -11.10
CA ASP A 208 -6.27 23.94 -10.91
C ASP A 208 -5.50 24.28 -12.18
N LEU A 209 -4.90 23.26 -12.81
CA LEU A 209 -4.11 23.42 -14.03
C LEU A 209 -4.95 24.00 -15.18
N ARG A 210 -6.21 23.59 -15.33
CA ARG A 210 -7.10 24.14 -16.36
C ARG A 210 -7.59 25.54 -15.99
N SER A 211 -7.89 25.79 -14.74
CA SER A 211 -8.30 27.12 -14.26
C SER A 211 -7.22 28.18 -14.56
N LEU A 212 -5.95 27.88 -14.28
CA LEU A 212 -4.84 28.81 -14.49
C LEU A 212 -4.43 28.97 -15.97
N SER A 213 -4.72 27.98 -16.83
CA SER A 213 -4.27 27.94 -18.23
C SER A 213 -5.39 28.16 -19.25
N HIS A 214 -6.55 28.64 -18.83
CA HIS A 214 -7.73 28.73 -19.71
C HIS A 214 -8.11 27.39 -20.36
N GLY A 215 -7.87 26.28 -19.65
CA GLY A 215 -8.30 24.94 -20.02
C GLY A 215 -7.33 24.13 -20.86
N VAL A 216 -6.18 24.68 -21.26
CA VAL A 216 -5.30 24.01 -22.25
C VAL A 216 -4.25 23.09 -21.64
N SER A 217 -3.95 23.21 -20.34
CA SER A 217 -2.97 22.33 -19.68
C SER A 217 -3.47 20.90 -19.53
N THR A 218 -2.52 19.97 -19.59
CA THR A 218 -2.74 18.53 -19.38
C THR A 218 -1.61 17.95 -18.55
N PHE A 219 -1.84 16.81 -17.91
CA PHE A 219 -0.76 16.06 -17.28
C PHE A 219 -0.91 14.56 -17.46
N THR A 220 0.22 13.86 -17.36
CA THR A 220 0.32 12.41 -17.26
C THR A 220 1.05 12.06 -15.98
N TRP A 221 0.87 10.84 -15.50
CA TRP A 221 1.53 10.37 -14.30
C TRP A 221 1.76 8.87 -14.35
N GLU A 222 2.78 8.44 -13.63
CA GLU A 222 3.08 7.04 -13.35
C GLU A 222 3.53 6.88 -11.90
N PHE A 223 3.42 5.66 -11.36
CA PHE A 223 3.94 5.37 -10.03
C PHE A 223 5.47 5.45 -10.03
N ASP A 224 6.05 6.16 -9.06
CA ASP A 224 7.50 6.25 -8.89
C ASP A 224 7.96 5.41 -7.68
N HIS A 225 7.56 5.80 -6.46
CA HIS A 225 7.95 5.09 -5.25
C HIS A 225 6.94 5.25 -4.10
N LEU A 226 7.16 4.49 -3.02
CA LEU A 226 6.47 4.69 -1.75
C LEU A 226 7.32 5.56 -0.84
N SER A 227 6.72 6.62 -0.30
CA SER A 227 7.34 7.50 0.70
C SER A 227 6.65 7.37 2.04
N GLU A 228 7.38 7.59 3.13
CA GLU A 228 6.82 7.59 4.47
C GLU A 228 5.94 8.83 4.67
N LEU A 229 4.68 8.62 5.06
CA LEU A 229 3.75 9.70 5.39
C LEU A 229 3.85 9.99 6.90
N VAL A 230 4.06 11.27 7.24
CA VAL A 230 4.28 11.72 8.62
C VAL A 230 3.39 12.92 8.95
N GLY A 231 3.29 13.24 10.24
CA GLY A 231 2.59 14.44 10.70
C GLY A 231 1.07 14.34 10.56
N LYS A 232 0.45 15.49 10.30
CA LYS A 232 -1.01 15.65 10.35
C LYS A 232 -1.72 14.79 9.30
N GLU A 233 -1.13 14.66 8.12
CA GLU A 233 -1.65 13.88 7.00
C GLU A 233 -1.70 12.39 7.36
N ALA A 234 -0.64 11.87 8.01
CA ALA A 234 -0.63 10.50 8.50
C ALA A 234 -1.74 10.27 9.54
N ASP A 235 -1.89 11.18 10.50
CA ASP A 235 -2.93 11.08 11.53
C ASP A 235 -4.34 11.05 10.94
N GLN A 236 -4.60 11.87 9.92
CA GLN A 236 -5.88 11.90 9.21
C GLN A 236 -6.18 10.59 8.49
N VAL A 237 -5.21 10.05 7.75
CA VAL A 237 -5.39 8.78 7.03
C VAL A 237 -5.61 7.62 8.00
N LEU A 238 -4.86 7.58 9.10
CA LEU A 238 -5.01 6.57 10.14
C LEU A 238 -6.36 6.68 10.88
N ALA A 239 -6.86 7.90 11.09
CA ALA A 239 -8.19 8.10 11.69
C ALA A 239 -9.31 7.61 10.77
N ALA A 240 -9.23 7.92 9.47
CA ALA A 240 -10.20 7.47 8.47
C ALA A 240 -10.23 5.93 8.32
N ALA A 241 -9.05 5.30 8.29
CA ALA A 241 -8.96 3.83 8.22
C ALA A 241 -9.61 3.13 9.41
N ARG A 242 -9.54 3.72 10.61
CA ARG A 242 -10.19 3.18 11.82
C ARG A 242 -11.71 3.32 11.78
N SER A 243 -12.26 4.39 11.22
CA SER A 243 -13.71 4.58 11.11
C SER A 243 -14.35 3.58 10.14
N ASP A 244 -13.67 3.27 9.03
CA ASP A 244 -14.17 2.33 8.04
C ASP A 244 -14.26 0.89 8.57
N ASP A 245 -13.38 0.52 9.49
CA ASP A 245 -13.37 -0.81 10.13
C ASP A 245 -14.49 -0.98 11.18
N THR A 246 -15.00 0.13 11.73
CA THR A 246 -16.11 0.13 12.69
C THR A 246 -17.49 0.21 12.04
N GLY A 247 -17.55 0.41 10.72
CA GLY A 247 -18.79 0.58 9.95
C GLY A 247 -19.34 -0.69 9.29
N HIS A 248 -18.77 -1.86 9.57
CA HIS A 248 -19.23 -3.17 9.10
C HIS A 248 -19.79 -4.03 10.24
#